data_AF-A0A2E4YXZ8-F1
#
_entry.id   AF-A0A2E4YXZ8-F1
#
_cell.length_a   1.000
_cell.length_b   1.000
_cell.length_c   1.000
_cell.angle_alpha   90.00
_cell.angle_beta   90.00
_cell.angle_gamma   90.00
#
_symmetry.space_group_name_H-M   'P 1'
#
loop_
_entity.id
_entity.type
_entity.pdbx_description
1 polymer ?
#
loop_
_entity_poly.entity_id
_entity_poly.type
_entity_poly.pdbx_seq_one_letter_code
_entity_poly.pdbx_strand_id
1 'polypeptide(L)'
;MLRATSLARRPLLLLVIISILPLQVAGDSVFQDDEDPTWRTTPIDPEEWVDGPVLEGSPMDDPIVGQAVLAIDVSYVAEHDSGRVQGRIIIELFETWVPVTSEHIIELADSGFYDGVFFHRVIDDFVTQSGDPECRTSGVYPATSPMCGSGGSGQTVPLEHDENMSHIDGAIGMARDIDPDSADSQWYICDGPQHGLDPENRDDEGYATFGVVRDGMSHVRAIAATPTSNAPLGPDLLSAPLGPDRPLHEATVVRMSLIGVVGIDVDSSLDSLAVADSSTWSSARFVSLGLAIVAMAGAALLAFRPKDSIG
;
A
#
# COMPACT_ATOMS: atom_id res chain seq x y z
N MET A 1 -15.56 -97.44 8.16
CA MET A 1 -16.74 -98.00 8.84
C MET A 1 -16.76 -97.47 10.27
N LEU A 2 -17.89 -96.87 10.68
CA LEU A 2 -18.29 -96.45 12.05
C LEU A 2 -17.39 -95.45 12.81
N ARG A 3 -17.83 -94.19 12.98
CA ARG A 3 -18.69 -93.65 14.07
C ARG A 3 -18.07 -93.80 15.47
N ALA A 4 -17.73 -92.67 16.11
CA ALA A 4 -18.15 -92.36 17.46
C ALA A 4 -17.87 -90.88 17.81
N THR A 5 -18.95 -90.15 18.05
CA THR A 5 -19.05 -88.79 18.57
C THR A 5 -18.54 -88.70 20.01
N SER A 6 -17.58 -87.81 20.26
CA SER A 6 -17.08 -87.46 21.61
C SER A 6 -17.69 -86.13 22.05
N LEU A 7 -18.49 -86.15 23.12
CA LEU A 7 -18.82 -84.96 23.92
C LEU A 7 -17.56 -84.47 24.64
N ALA A 8 -17.17 -83.20 24.48
CA ALA A 8 -16.54 -82.46 25.58
C ALA A 8 -16.44 -80.95 25.29
N ARG A 9 -17.06 -80.19 26.20
CA ARG A 9 -16.60 -78.90 26.77
C ARG A 9 -16.49 -77.70 25.84
N ARG A 10 -17.49 -76.81 25.95
CA ARG A 10 -17.44 -75.40 25.51
C ARG A 10 -16.31 -74.66 26.24
N PRO A 11 -15.32 -74.07 25.56
CA PRO A 11 -14.48 -73.04 26.14
C PRO A 11 -15.21 -71.69 26.07
N LEU A 12 -15.19 -70.97 27.20
CA LEU A 12 -15.68 -69.61 27.36
C LEU A 12 -14.92 -68.69 26.39
N LEU A 13 -15.59 -68.12 25.39
CA LEU A 13 -14.99 -67.13 24.50
C LEU A 13 -14.97 -65.78 25.23
N LEU A 14 -13.83 -65.43 25.82
CA LEU A 14 -13.59 -64.11 26.41
C LEU A 14 -13.26 -63.13 25.27
N LEU A 15 -14.28 -62.40 24.80
CA LEU A 15 -14.12 -61.35 23.79
C LEU A 15 -13.42 -60.15 24.44
N VAL A 16 -12.13 -60.00 24.18
CA VAL A 16 -11.37 -58.78 24.46
C VAL A 16 -11.81 -57.74 23.44
N ILE A 17 -12.63 -56.79 23.86
CA ILE A 17 -12.95 -55.59 23.08
C ILE A 17 -11.73 -54.67 23.17
N ILE A 18 -10.91 -54.66 22.12
CA ILE A 18 -9.84 -53.68 21.95
C ILE A 18 -10.51 -52.36 21.55
N SER A 19 -10.76 -51.50 22.54
CA SER A 19 -11.11 -50.10 22.32
C SER A 19 -9.85 -49.36 21.90
N ILE A 20 -9.67 -49.16 20.59
CA ILE A 20 -8.65 -48.26 20.06
C ILE A 20 -9.22 -46.85 20.20
N LEU A 21 -8.83 -46.17 21.27
CA LEU A 21 -9.01 -44.73 21.40
C LEU A 21 -8.24 -44.05 20.24
N PRO A 22 -8.87 -43.20 19.42
CA PRO A 22 -8.13 -42.38 18.49
C PRO A 22 -7.24 -41.43 19.29
N LEU A 23 -5.93 -41.57 19.08
CA LEU A 23 -4.92 -40.65 19.58
C LEU A 23 -5.18 -39.30 18.89
N GLN A 24 -5.81 -38.37 19.60
CA GLN A 24 -5.91 -36.99 19.13
C GLN A 24 -4.50 -36.40 19.18
N VAL A 25 -3.86 -36.31 18.02
CA VAL A 25 -2.73 -35.41 17.82
C VAL A 25 -3.30 -34.01 18.02
N ALA A 26 -2.95 -33.36 19.12
CA ALA A 26 -3.10 -31.93 19.25
C ALA A 26 -2.29 -31.32 18.09
N GLY A 27 -3.00 -30.91 17.04
CA GLY A 27 -2.41 -29.97 16.09
C GLY A 27 -2.19 -28.71 16.89
N ASP A 28 -0.93 -28.34 17.09
CA ASP A 28 -0.60 -26.96 17.43
C ASP A 28 -1.25 -26.11 16.34
N SER A 29 -2.30 -25.39 16.72
CA SER A 29 -2.71 -24.22 15.98
C SER A 29 -1.51 -23.30 15.99
N VAL A 30 -0.75 -23.30 14.90
CA VAL A 30 0.20 -22.25 14.60
C VAL A 30 -0.65 -20.99 14.55
N PHE A 31 -0.64 -20.24 15.65
CA PHE A 31 -0.96 -18.82 15.61
C PHE A 31 0.11 -18.26 14.69
N GLN A 32 -0.29 -17.97 13.46
CA GLN A 32 0.47 -17.10 12.60
C GLN A 32 0.36 -15.75 13.31
N ASP A 33 1.41 -15.37 14.03
CA ASP A 33 1.55 -13.99 14.47
C ASP A 33 1.58 -13.19 13.16
N ASP A 34 0.45 -12.58 12.81
CA ASP A 34 0.36 -11.57 11.75
C ASP A 34 1.13 -10.35 12.25
N GLU A 35 2.46 -10.44 12.31
CA GLU A 35 3.31 -9.28 12.53
C GLU A 35 3.06 -8.33 11.36
N ASP A 36 2.59 -7.12 11.68
CA ASP A 36 2.44 -6.06 10.70
C ASP A 36 3.73 -5.91 9.89
N PRO A 37 3.65 -5.75 8.57
CA PRO A 37 4.85 -5.68 7.74
C PRO A 37 5.73 -4.52 8.20
N THR A 38 7.04 -4.75 8.24
CA THR A 38 8.02 -3.84 8.90
C THR A 38 7.90 -2.36 8.51
N TRP A 39 7.49 -2.08 7.27
CA TRP A 39 7.29 -0.72 6.78
C TRP A 39 6.16 0.03 7.52
N ARG A 40 5.09 -0.64 7.99
CA ARG A 40 4.00 -0.02 8.77
C ARG A 40 4.48 0.61 10.09
N THR A 41 5.64 0.16 10.59
CA THR A 41 6.25 0.65 11.83
C THR A 41 7.43 1.60 11.59
N THR A 42 7.74 1.91 10.33
CA THR A 42 8.88 2.75 9.97
C THR A 42 8.39 4.16 9.64
N PRO A 43 8.58 5.16 10.52
CA PRO A 43 8.21 6.53 10.22
C PRO A 43 9.17 7.15 9.20
N ILE A 44 8.62 7.87 8.23
CA ILE A 44 9.34 8.69 7.24
C ILE A 44 9.11 10.16 7.57
N ASP A 45 10.18 10.93 7.65
CA ASP A 45 10.11 12.36 7.96
C ASP A 45 9.75 13.17 6.70
N PRO A 46 8.59 13.86 6.68
CA PRO A 46 8.19 14.69 5.54
C PRO A 46 9.14 15.87 5.27
N GLU A 47 9.94 16.31 6.25
CA GLU A 47 10.89 17.42 6.09
C GLU A 47 12.04 17.08 5.11
N GLU A 48 12.29 15.79 4.85
CA GLU A 48 13.31 15.36 3.91
C GLU A 48 12.89 15.54 2.44
N TRP A 49 11.61 15.76 2.17
CA TRP A 49 11.07 15.90 0.82
C TRP A 49 11.31 17.31 0.27
N VAL A 50 12.02 17.41 -0.85
CA VAL A 50 12.49 18.70 -1.39
C VAL A 50 12.15 18.92 -2.87
N ASP A 51 11.76 17.87 -3.58
CA ASP A 51 11.37 17.86 -4.99
C ASP A 51 9.91 17.40 -5.15
N GLY A 52 9.01 18.12 -4.46
CA GLY A 52 7.57 17.88 -4.49
C GLY A 52 6.81 18.60 -5.61
N PRO A 53 5.48 18.50 -5.62
CA PRO A 53 4.61 19.14 -6.59
C PRO A 53 4.48 20.64 -6.35
N VAL A 54 3.97 21.36 -7.36
CA VAL A 54 3.51 22.73 -7.20
C VAL A 54 2.19 22.71 -6.43
N LEU A 55 2.20 23.26 -5.21
CA LEU A 55 1.04 23.33 -4.34
C LEU A 55 0.00 24.33 -4.85
N GLU A 56 -1.28 24.00 -4.66
CA GLU A 56 -2.41 24.80 -5.15
C GLU A 56 -3.51 25.07 -4.11
N GLY A 57 -3.28 24.69 -2.84
CA GLY A 57 -4.23 24.83 -1.74
C GLY A 57 -5.21 23.66 -1.63
N SER A 58 -4.84 22.50 -2.16
CA SER A 58 -5.62 21.26 -2.06
C SER A 58 -5.43 20.61 -0.68
N PRO A 59 -6.41 19.88 -0.14
CA PRO A 59 -6.20 19.04 1.04
C PRO A 59 -5.05 18.03 0.89
N MET A 60 -4.72 17.64 -0.35
CA MET A 60 -3.60 16.76 -0.66
C MET A 60 -2.21 17.40 -0.45
N ASP A 61 -2.14 18.74 -0.34
CA ASP A 61 -0.87 19.47 -0.19
C ASP A 61 -0.15 19.09 1.10
N ASP A 62 -0.91 18.82 2.16
CA ASP A 62 -0.38 18.50 3.49
C ASP A 62 -0.24 16.97 3.68
N PRO A 63 0.93 16.48 4.14
CA PRO A 63 1.10 15.08 4.48
C PRO A 63 0.20 14.64 5.64
N ILE A 64 -0.42 13.47 5.51
CA ILE A 64 -1.30 12.89 6.52
C ILE A 64 -0.52 11.84 7.30
N VAL A 65 -0.33 12.07 8.60
CA VAL A 65 0.39 11.15 9.50
C VAL A 65 -0.20 9.74 9.44
N GLY A 66 0.69 8.75 9.38
CA GLY A 66 0.34 7.33 9.43
C GLY A 66 -0.04 6.70 8.10
N GLN A 67 -0.18 7.49 7.03
CA GLN A 67 -0.43 6.99 5.68
C GLN A 67 0.80 6.27 5.11
N ALA A 68 0.59 5.25 4.29
CA ALA A 68 1.64 4.52 3.61
C ALA A 68 2.47 5.42 2.68
N VAL A 69 3.79 5.21 2.71
CA VAL A 69 4.75 5.84 1.80
C VAL A 69 5.36 4.78 0.89
N LEU A 70 5.19 5.00 -0.40
CA LEU A 70 5.70 4.17 -1.48
C LEU A 70 6.92 4.83 -2.12
N ALA A 71 7.95 4.05 -2.44
CA ALA A 71 9.05 4.48 -3.28
C ALA A 71 9.05 3.74 -4.62
N ILE A 72 9.21 4.49 -5.71
CA ILE A 72 9.42 3.97 -7.06
C ILE A 72 10.86 4.32 -7.48
N ASP A 73 11.72 3.32 -7.52
CA ASP A 73 13.06 3.44 -8.09
C ASP A 73 12.96 3.31 -9.61
N VAL A 74 13.34 4.37 -10.33
CA VAL A 74 13.20 4.46 -11.79
C VAL A 74 14.56 4.50 -12.49
N SER A 75 14.59 4.02 -13.73
CA SER A 75 15.73 4.22 -14.62
C SER A 75 15.28 4.54 -16.04
N TYR A 76 15.80 5.62 -16.62
CA TYR A 76 15.34 6.14 -17.90
C TYR A 76 16.45 6.88 -18.65
N VAL A 77 16.18 7.30 -19.89
CA VAL A 77 17.07 8.13 -20.71
C VAL A 77 16.31 9.41 -21.04
N ALA A 78 16.75 10.55 -20.51
CA ALA A 78 16.02 11.82 -20.62
C ALA A 78 16.06 12.40 -22.05
N GLU A 79 17.22 12.35 -22.69
CA GLU A 79 17.44 12.90 -24.03
C GLU A 79 18.13 11.89 -24.95
N HIS A 80 17.95 12.04 -26.26
CA HIS A 80 18.69 11.26 -27.24
C HIS A 80 20.20 11.45 -27.03
N ASP A 81 20.95 10.35 -26.96
CA ASP A 81 22.40 10.31 -26.66
C ASP A 81 22.83 10.71 -25.23
N SER A 82 21.88 10.84 -24.29
CA SER A 82 22.20 10.98 -22.87
C SER A 82 22.48 9.64 -22.17
N GLY A 83 23.17 9.69 -21.03
CA GLY A 83 23.35 8.51 -20.18
C GLY A 83 22.05 8.11 -19.48
N ARG A 84 21.97 6.85 -19.01
CA ARG A 84 20.84 6.42 -18.17
C ARG A 84 20.87 7.16 -16.84
N VAL A 85 19.74 7.71 -16.46
CA VAL A 85 19.48 8.29 -15.14
C VAL A 85 18.89 7.21 -14.24
N GLN A 86 19.23 7.28 -12.96
CA GLN A 86 18.57 6.54 -11.89
C GLN A 86 17.94 7.58 -10.96
N GLY A 87 16.69 7.36 -10.60
CA GLY A 87 15.92 8.28 -9.78
C GLY A 87 15.05 7.54 -8.79
N ARG A 88 14.57 8.27 -7.79
CA ARG A 88 13.61 7.77 -6.80
C ARG A 88 12.45 8.74 -6.72
N ILE A 89 11.23 8.22 -6.81
CA ILE A 89 9.99 8.97 -6.65
C ILE A 89 9.33 8.47 -5.37
N ILE A 90 9.05 9.37 -4.43
CA ILE A 90 8.37 9.08 -3.18
C ILE A 90 6.91 9.51 -3.31
N ILE A 91 5.99 8.64 -2.96
CA ILE A 91 4.55 8.84 -3.07
C ILE A 91 3.92 8.55 -1.71
N GLU A 92 3.07 9.46 -1.26
CA GLU A 92 2.15 9.21 -0.15
C GLU A 92 0.84 8.65 -0.71
N LEU A 93 0.33 7.57 -0.13
CA LEU A 93 -0.97 6.98 -0.48
C LEU A 93 -2.04 7.47 0.51
N PHE A 94 -3.25 7.77 0.04
CA PHE A 94 -4.31 8.30 0.89
C PHE A 94 -5.30 7.21 1.33
N GLU A 95 -4.83 6.25 2.12
CA GLU A 95 -5.59 5.09 2.61
C GLU A 95 -6.86 5.47 3.40
N THR A 96 -6.87 6.62 4.08
CA THR A 96 -8.08 7.09 4.79
C THR A 96 -9.17 7.61 3.87
N TRP A 97 -8.83 8.06 2.67
CA TRP A 97 -9.76 8.64 1.69
C TRP A 97 -10.21 7.59 0.68
N VAL A 98 -9.27 6.77 0.19
CA VAL A 98 -9.53 5.71 -0.79
C VAL A 98 -8.95 4.37 -0.31
N PRO A 99 -9.51 3.77 0.77
CA PRO A 99 -8.97 2.57 1.40
C PRO A 99 -8.89 1.37 0.46
N VAL A 100 -9.90 1.15 -0.38
CA VAL A 100 -9.96 -0.05 -1.25
C VAL A 100 -8.89 0.02 -2.33
N THR A 101 -8.76 1.19 -2.96
CA THR A 101 -7.76 1.44 -4.01
C THR A 101 -6.35 1.41 -3.44
N SER A 102 -6.13 2.03 -2.29
CA SER A 102 -4.81 2.08 -1.65
C SER A 102 -4.35 0.69 -1.19
N GLU A 103 -5.24 -0.10 -0.59
CA GLU A 103 -4.95 -1.48 -0.19
C GLU A 103 -4.55 -2.33 -1.40
N HIS A 104 -5.29 -2.22 -2.50
CA HIS A 104 -4.96 -2.94 -3.74
C HIS A 104 -3.56 -2.60 -4.27
N ILE A 105 -3.20 -1.32 -4.33
CA ILE A 105 -1.86 -0.88 -4.76
C ILE A 105 -0.77 -1.36 -3.79
N ILE A 106 -1.04 -1.31 -2.49
CA ILE A 106 -0.14 -1.80 -1.43
C ILE A 106 0.15 -3.29 -1.62
N GLU A 107 -0.87 -4.12 -1.82
CA GLU A 107 -0.72 -5.56 -2.03
C GLU A 107 0.11 -5.87 -3.29
N LEU A 108 -0.17 -5.17 -4.40
CA LEU A 108 0.58 -5.35 -5.64
C LEU A 108 2.04 -4.91 -5.49
N ALA A 109 2.30 -3.76 -4.84
CA ALA A 109 3.66 -3.31 -4.59
C ALA A 109 4.43 -4.26 -3.65
N ASP A 110 3.82 -4.71 -2.55
CA ASP A 110 4.46 -5.60 -1.58
C ASP A 110 4.80 -6.97 -2.18
N SER A 111 3.98 -7.46 -3.12
CA SER A 111 4.26 -8.67 -3.89
C SER A 111 5.37 -8.54 -4.95
N GLY A 112 5.87 -7.31 -5.19
CA GLY A 112 6.82 -7.01 -6.25
C GLY A 112 6.21 -7.03 -7.66
N PHE A 113 4.88 -6.89 -7.78
CA PHE A 113 4.15 -6.99 -9.04
C PHE A 113 4.64 -5.98 -10.09
N TYR A 114 5.04 -4.79 -9.64
CA TYR A 114 5.48 -3.69 -10.50
C TYR A 114 6.98 -3.74 -10.85
N ASP A 115 7.76 -4.65 -10.26
CA ASP A 115 9.20 -4.69 -10.53
C ASP A 115 9.46 -5.03 -12.01
N GLY A 116 10.24 -4.18 -12.67
CA GLY A 116 10.65 -4.31 -14.06
C GLY A 116 9.59 -3.93 -15.11
N VAL A 117 8.40 -3.45 -14.71
CA VAL A 117 7.46 -2.87 -15.68
C VAL A 117 7.99 -1.51 -16.16
N PHE A 118 7.69 -1.11 -17.39
CA PHE A 118 8.08 0.21 -17.91
C PHE A 118 6.89 1.17 -18.03
N PHE A 119 7.19 2.47 -18.13
CA PHE A 119 6.21 3.49 -18.49
C PHE A 119 5.84 3.32 -19.96
N HIS A 120 4.67 2.74 -20.22
CA HIS A 120 4.29 2.32 -21.57
C HIS A 120 3.61 3.42 -22.38
N ARG A 121 3.21 4.51 -21.72
CA ARG A 121 2.63 5.72 -22.29
C ARG A 121 3.05 6.92 -21.46
N VAL A 122 3.63 7.93 -22.10
CA VAL A 122 4.02 9.20 -21.45
C VAL A 122 3.58 10.35 -22.33
N ILE A 123 2.99 11.38 -21.75
CA ILE A 123 2.56 12.57 -22.46
C ILE A 123 2.99 13.76 -21.62
N ASP A 124 3.90 14.56 -22.18
CA ASP A 124 4.40 15.82 -21.61
C ASP A 124 3.24 16.79 -21.35
N ASP A 125 3.28 17.48 -20.21
CA ASP A 125 2.21 18.34 -19.68
C ASP A 125 0.87 17.61 -19.47
N PHE A 126 0.91 16.29 -19.25
CA PHE A 126 -0.25 15.47 -18.94
C PHE A 126 0.01 14.41 -17.86
N VAL A 127 0.36 13.19 -18.27
CA VAL A 127 0.54 12.05 -17.36
C VAL A 127 1.60 11.07 -17.87
N THR A 128 2.23 10.36 -16.93
CA THR A 128 3.11 9.22 -17.18
C THR A 128 2.45 7.94 -16.64
N GLN A 129 2.14 6.99 -17.52
CA GLN A 129 1.35 5.80 -17.21
C GLN A 129 2.19 4.52 -17.21
N SER A 130 2.00 3.69 -16.18
CA SER A 130 2.68 2.41 -15.97
C SER A 130 1.76 1.40 -15.25
N GLY A 131 2.32 0.35 -14.66
CA GLY A 131 1.58 -0.62 -13.85
C GLY A 131 0.99 -1.82 -14.62
N ASP A 132 1.23 -1.94 -15.93
CA ASP A 132 0.81 -3.10 -16.71
C ASP A 132 1.88 -4.22 -16.65
N PRO A 133 1.57 -5.43 -16.15
CA PRO A 133 2.52 -6.53 -16.06
C PRO A 133 3.00 -7.07 -17.43
N GLU A 134 2.24 -6.84 -18.51
CA GLU A 134 2.57 -7.21 -19.88
C GLU A 134 3.55 -6.22 -20.52
N CYS A 135 3.73 -5.04 -19.93
CA CYS A 135 4.71 -4.03 -20.35
C CYS A 135 6.08 -4.26 -19.71
N ARG A 136 6.67 -5.40 -20.07
CA ARG A 136 8.06 -5.78 -19.72
C ARG A 136 8.85 -6.08 -20.98
N THR A 137 10.10 -5.60 -21.00
CA THR A 137 10.99 -5.84 -22.13
C THR A 137 11.29 -7.33 -22.32
N SER A 138 11.00 -7.84 -23.52
CA SER A 138 11.32 -9.19 -23.97
C SER A 138 12.58 -9.16 -24.84
N GLY A 139 13.73 -9.36 -24.21
CA GLY A 139 15.03 -9.30 -24.87
C GLY A 139 15.57 -7.88 -24.99
N VAL A 140 15.17 -7.13 -26.01
CA VAL A 140 15.65 -5.76 -26.27
C VAL A 140 14.47 -4.83 -26.50
N TYR A 141 14.43 -3.72 -25.76
CA TYR A 141 13.43 -2.68 -25.95
C TYR A 141 13.45 -2.15 -27.39
N PRO A 142 12.30 -1.98 -28.06
CA PRO A 142 10.93 -1.96 -27.52
C PRO A 142 10.17 -3.31 -27.59
N ALA A 143 10.85 -4.44 -27.81
CA ALA A 143 10.17 -5.72 -27.87
C ALA A 143 9.53 -6.05 -26.51
N THR A 144 8.23 -6.33 -26.50
CA THR A 144 7.39 -6.58 -25.30
C THR A 144 6.23 -7.50 -25.66
N SER A 145 5.41 -7.90 -24.69
CA SER A 145 4.16 -8.60 -24.95
C SER A 145 3.24 -7.79 -25.87
N PRO A 146 2.56 -8.43 -26.85
CA PRO A 146 1.50 -7.78 -27.63
C PRO A 146 0.32 -7.27 -26.79
N MET A 147 0.20 -7.72 -25.53
CA MET A 147 -0.83 -7.30 -24.58
C MET A 147 -0.43 -6.07 -23.75
N CYS A 148 0.80 -5.55 -23.92
CA CYS A 148 1.24 -4.34 -23.22
C CYS A 148 0.35 -3.13 -23.54
N GLY A 149 -0.18 -2.50 -22.49
CA GLY A 149 -1.19 -1.45 -22.48
C GLY A 149 -2.62 -1.96 -22.19
N SER A 150 -2.81 -3.28 -22.06
CA SER A 150 -4.12 -3.92 -21.85
C SER A 150 -4.09 -5.05 -20.82
N GLY A 151 -2.96 -5.25 -20.15
CA GLY A 151 -2.85 -6.20 -19.05
C GLY A 151 -3.30 -5.61 -17.71
N GLY A 152 -3.24 -6.44 -16.68
CA GLY A 152 -3.65 -6.11 -15.31
C GLY A 152 -3.33 -7.24 -14.35
N SER A 153 -3.59 -7.06 -13.05
CA SER A 153 -3.47 -8.14 -12.06
C SER A 153 -4.56 -9.22 -12.22
N GLY A 154 -5.65 -8.90 -12.92
CA GLY A 154 -6.84 -9.72 -13.06
C GLY A 154 -7.85 -9.52 -11.94
N GLN A 155 -7.63 -8.53 -11.06
CA GLN A 155 -8.54 -8.15 -9.98
C GLN A 155 -8.82 -6.65 -10.10
N THR A 156 -10.07 -6.29 -10.40
CA THR A 156 -10.45 -4.88 -10.49
C THR A 156 -10.90 -4.34 -9.14
N VAL A 157 -10.77 -3.02 -8.97
CA VAL A 157 -11.29 -2.26 -7.83
C VAL A 157 -12.45 -1.35 -8.27
N PRO A 158 -13.43 -1.09 -7.39
CA PRO A 158 -14.48 -0.14 -7.69
C PRO A 158 -13.92 1.28 -7.85
N LEU A 159 -14.62 2.12 -8.61
CA LEU A 159 -14.27 3.54 -8.71
C LEU A 159 -14.46 4.23 -7.34
N GLU A 160 -13.36 4.71 -6.76
CA GLU A 160 -13.33 5.29 -5.42
C GLU A 160 -12.94 6.77 -5.47
N HIS A 161 -13.88 7.66 -5.15
CA HIS A 161 -13.65 9.11 -5.07
C HIS A 161 -13.80 9.61 -3.64
N ASP A 162 -13.03 10.66 -3.31
CA ASP A 162 -13.17 11.43 -2.07
C ASP A 162 -13.16 12.93 -2.39
N GLU A 163 -13.90 13.73 -1.62
CA GLU A 163 -14.03 15.18 -1.83
C GLU A 163 -12.73 15.97 -1.62
N ASN A 164 -11.76 15.37 -0.93
CA ASN A 164 -10.44 15.94 -0.68
C ASN A 164 -9.44 15.64 -1.81
N MET A 165 -9.84 14.84 -2.79
CA MET A 165 -8.96 14.32 -3.83
C MET A 165 -9.24 14.95 -5.18
N SER A 166 -8.17 15.39 -5.85
CA SER A 166 -8.22 15.96 -7.20
C SER A 166 -6.93 15.60 -7.94
N HIS A 167 -6.96 15.66 -9.26
CA HIS A 167 -5.79 15.52 -10.12
C HIS A 167 -4.92 16.79 -10.10
N ILE A 168 -4.33 17.08 -8.95
CA ILE A 168 -3.35 18.16 -8.77
C ILE A 168 -1.98 17.77 -9.38
N ASP A 169 -1.02 18.71 -9.40
CA ASP A 169 0.36 18.39 -9.78
C ASP A 169 0.91 17.26 -8.89
N GLY A 170 1.53 16.25 -9.51
CA GLY A 170 2.06 15.07 -8.81
C GLY A 170 1.01 14.07 -8.30
N ALA A 171 -0.29 14.28 -8.54
CA ALA A 171 -1.31 13.29 -8.19
C ALA A 171 -1.05 11.96 -8.92
N ILE A 172 -1.22 10.84 -8.22
CA ILE A 172 -1.24 9.50 -8.82
C ILE A 172 -2.69 9.01 -8.90
N GLY A 173 -3.09 8.49 -10.06
CA GLY A 173 -4.43 7.99 -10.30
C GLY A 173 -4.49 6.65 -11.02
N MET A 174 -5.63 5.98 -10.87
CA MET A 174 -5.88 4.67 -11.47
C MET A 174 -6.28 4.81 -12.92
N ALA A 175 -5.57 4.13 -13.82
CA ALA A 175 -6.05 3.95 -15.18
C ALA A 175 -7.18 2.91 -15.19
N ARG A 176 -8.18 3.14 -16.04
CA ARG A 176 -9.34 2.26 -16.21
C ARG A 176 -9.81 2.25 -17.66
N ASP A 177 -10.59 1.23 -17.99
CA ASP A 177 -11.37 1.15 -19.22
C ASP A 177 -12.68 1.97 -19.08
N ILE A 178 -13.60 1.79 -20.04
CA ILE A 178 -14.88 2.50 -20.10
C ILE A 178 -15.74 2.25 -18.85
N ASP A 179 -15.71 1.03 -18.31
CA ASP A 179 -16.44 0.68 -17.11
C ASP A 179 -15.79 1.38 -15.89
N PRO A 180 -16.55 2.15 -15.08
CA PRO A 180 -16.03 2.79 -13.87
C PRO A 180 -15.24 1.84 -12.97
N ASP A 181 -15.73 0.60 -12.77
CA ASP A 181 -15.16 -0.38 -11.84
C ASP A 181 -14.13 -1.32 -12.51
N SER A 182 -13.44 -0.82 -13.56
CA SER A 182 -12.45 -1.58 -14.33
C SER A 182 -11.00 -1.25 -14.03
N ALA A 183 -10.73 -0.31 -13.11
CA ALA A 183 -9.39 -0.07 -12.61
C ALA A 183 -8.81 -1.38 -12.05
N ASP A 184 -7.58 -1.70 -12.43
CA ASP A 184 -6.87 -2.92 -12.00
C ASP A 184 -5.49 -2.51 -11.46
N SER A 185 -4.39 -2.82 -12.16
CA SER A 185 -3.03 -2.52 -11.68
C SER A 185 -2.39 -1.29 -12.33
N GLN A 186 -2.98 -0.76 -13.39
CA GLN A 186 -2.40 0.34 -14.13
C GLN A 186 -2.65 1.68 -13.42
N TRP A 187 -1.60 2.49 -13.32
CA TRP A 187 -1.64 3.80 -12.69
C TRP A 187 -0.92 4.83 -13.55
N TYR A 188 -1.17 6.11 -13.28
CA TYR A 188 -0.47 7.22 -13.90
C TYR A 188 -0.13 8.31 -12.90
N ILE A 189 0.93 9.06 -13.14
CA ILE A 189 1.34 10.23 -12.35
C ILE A 189 1.18 11.49 -13.22
N CYS A 190 0.50 12.49 -12.69
CA CYS A 190 0.35 13.81 -13.29
C CYS A 190 1.67 14.61 -13.16
N ASP A 191 2.17 15.18 -14.26
CA ASP A 191 3.39 16.01 -14.28
C ASP A 191 3.11 17.53 -14.15
N GLY A 192 1.82 17.87 -14.01
CA GLY A 192 1.20 19.16 -13.74
C GLY A 192 -0.28 18.94 -13.38
N PRO A 193 -1.06 19.98 -13.02
CA PRO A 193 -2.46 19.82 -12.66
C PRO A 193 -3.33 19.33 -13.84
N GLN A 194 -4.09 18.25 -13.63
CA GLN A 194 -4.97 17.61 -14.59
C GLN A 194 -6.43 17.52 -14.13
N HIS A 195 -6.99 18.61 -13.60
CA HIS A 195 -8.38 18.65 -13.11
C HIS A 195 -9.44 18.19 -14.12
N GLY A 196 -9.12 18.20 -15.42
CA GLY A 196 -9.99 17.62 -16.45
C GLY A 196 -10.20 16.10 -16.33
N LEU A 197 -9.48 15.42 -15.44
CA LEU A 197 -9.65 14.02 -15.06
C LEU A 197 -10.58 13.82 -13.86
N ASP A 198 -10.89 14.89 -13.12
CA ASP A 198 -11.76 14.86 -11.95
C ASP A 198 -13.23 14.55 -12.32
N PRO A 199 -13.98 13.86 -11.43
CA PRO A 199 -15.35 13.43 -11.71
C PRO A 199 -16.30 14.60 -12.03
N GLU A 200 -16.14 15.76 -11.40
CA GLU A 200 -16.98 16.94 -11.64
C GLU A 200 -16.73 17.62 -12.99
N ASN A 201 -15.59 17.32 -13.63
CA ASN A 201 -15.19 17.87 -14.92
C ASN A 201 -15.43 16.89 -16.07
N ARG A 202 -16.10 15.76 -15.82
CA ARG A 202 -16.29 14.67 -16.79
C ARG A 202 -17.71 14.09 -16.75
N ASP A 203 -18.18 13.64 -17.91
CA ASP A 203 -19.48 12.99 -18.07
C ASP A 203 -19.43 11.46 -17.85
N ASP A 204 -18.22 10.89 -17.71
CA ASP A 204 -17.96 9.45 -17.61
C ASP A 204 -17.48 9.01 -16.23
N GLU A 205 -17.78 9.80 -15.19
CA GLU A 205 -17.40 9.59 -13.78
C GLU A 205 -15.91 9.85 -13.49
N GLY A 206 -15.09 10.16 -14.49
CA GLY A 206 -13.69 10.52 -14.30
C GLY A 206 -12.83 9.44 -13.68
N TYR A 207 -11.73 9.83 -13.04
CA TYR A 207 -10.72 8.88 -12.56
C TYR A 207 -10.48 9.03 -11.06
N ALA A 208 -10.09 7.94 -10.40
CA ALA A 208 -9.75 7.94 -8.98
C ALA A 208 -8.27 8.27 -8.80
N THR A 209 -7.96 9.34 -8.06
CA THR A 209 -6.62 9.52 -7.49
C THR A 209 -6.50 8.74 -6.19
N PHE A 210 -5.29 8.32 -5.84
CA PHE A 210 -5.05 7.53 -4.62
C PHE A 210 -3.80 7.92 -3.84
N GLY A 211 -3.13 8.99 -4.26
CA GLY A 211 -1.93 9.48 -3.61
C GLY A 211 -1.39 10.72 -4.28
N VAL A 212 -0.24 11.17 -3.81
CA VAL A 212 0.51 12.28 -4.41
C VAL A 212 2.01 12.04 -4.28
N VAL A 213 2.76 12.41 -5.30
CA VAL A 213 4.22 12.48 -5.22
C VAL A 213 4.61 13.51 -4.17
N ARG A 214 5.51 13.12 -3.28
CA ARG A 214 6.08 13.98 -2.24
C ARG A 214 7.50 14.40 -2.56
N ASP A 215 8.26 13.53 -3.22
CA ASP A 215 9.64 13.81 -3.63
C ASP A 215 9.95 13.11 -4.97
N GLY A 216 10.82 13.70 -5.78
CA GLY A 216 11.19 13.16 -7.09
C GLY A 216 10.31 13.61 -8.27
N MET A 217 9.57 14.70 -8.15
CA MET A 217 8.80 15.27 -9.28
C MET A 217 9.67 15.63 -10.49
N SER A 218 10.93 15.98 -10.29
CA SER A 218 11.88 16.18 -11.40
C SER A 218 12.08 14.92 -12.23
N HIS A 219 12.02 13.73 -11.62
CA HIS A 219 12.08 12.46 -12.35
C HIS A 219 10.80 12.19 -13.13
N VAL A 220 9.62 12.48 -12.55
CA VAL A 220 8.33 12.37 -13.24
C VAL A 220 8.32 13.22 -14.53
N ARG A 221 8.65 14.51 -14.40
CA ARG A 221 8.69 15.45 -15.54
C ARG A 221 9.76 15.06 -16.56
N ALA A 222 10.92 14.57 -16.12
CA ALA A 222 11.96 14.11 -17.03
C ALA A 222 11.56 12.83 -17.81
N ILE A 223 10.74 11.96 -17.21
CA ILE A 223 10.14 10.81 -17.90
C ILE A 223 9.07 11.27 -18.90
N ALA A 224 8.22 12.23 -18.50
CA ALA A 224 7.16 12.78 -19.35
C ALA A 224 7.72 13.44 -20.62
N ALA A 225 8.82 14.18 -20.48
CA ALA A 225 9.51 14.86 -21.57
C ALA A 225 10.33 13.91 -22.48
N THR A 226 10.38 12.61 -22.20
CA THR A 226 11.15 11.69 -23.06
C THR A 226 10.54 11.63 -24.46
N PRO A 227 11.35 11.58 -25.53
CA PRO A 227 10.82 11.48 -26.88
C PRO A 227 9.94 10.24 -27.06
N THR A 228 8.74 10.40 -27.60
CA THR A 228 7.79 9.30 -27.83
C THR A 228 7.59 8.99 -29.30
N SER A 229 7.01 7.84 -29.58
CA SER A 229 6.60 7.44 -30.93
C SER A 229 5.16 6.97 -30.96
N ASN A 230 4.38 7.59 -31.83
CA ASN A 230 3.05 7.12 -32.26
C ASN A 230 3.11 6.18 -33.47
N ALA A 231 4.29 6.03 -34.09
CA ALA A 231 4.50 5.03 -35.13
C ALA A 231 4.50 3.66 -34.45
N PRO A 232 3.67 2.68 -34.89
CA PRO A 232 3.58 1.35 -34.28
C PRO A 232 4.87 0.52 -34.26
N LEU A 233 6.00 1.06 -34.75
CA LEU A 233 7.25 0.36 -35.01
C LEU A 233 8.48 1.18 -34.59
N GLY A 234 8.33 2.42 -34.10
CA GLY A 234 9.45 3.37 -34.14
C GLY A 234 9.99 3.54 -35.58
N PRO A 235 11.15 4.18 -35.77
CA PRO A 235 11.75 4.34 -37.10
C PRO A 235 12.36 3.06 -37.69
N ASP A 236 12.40 1.90 -37.00
CA ASP A 236 13.07 0.70 -37.51
C ASP A 236 12.45 -0.66 -37.10
N LEU A 237 12.69 -1.66 -37.94
CA LEU A 237 11.85 -2.84 -38.26
C LEU A 237 11.79 -4.02 -37.25
N LEU A 238 11.36 -3.86 -35.99
CA LEU A 238 11.07 -5.02 -35.12
C LEU A 238 9.79 -4.82 -34.28
N SER A 239 8.70 -5.43 -34.75
CA SER A 239 7.29 -5.17 -34.40
C SER A 239 6.80 -5.82 -33.09
N ALA A 240 6.28 -5.00 -32.17
CA ALA A 240 5.19 -5.32 -31.24
C ALA A 240 4.19 -4.14 -31.30
N PRO A 241 2.86 -4.34 -31.17
CA PRO A 241 1.91 -3.24 -31.26
C PRO A 241 2.22 -2.20 -30.16
N LEU A 242 2.67 -1.02 -30.58
CA LEU A 242 2.92 0.09 -29.68
C LEU A 242 1.59 0.82 -29.45
N GLY A 243 1.21 1.00 -28.18
CA GLY A 243 0.20 1.99 -27.82
C GLY A 243 0.68 3.41 -28.17
N PRO A 244 -0.22 4.40 -28.25
CA PRO A 244 0.19 5.78 -28.50
C PRO A 244 1.13 6.29 -27.40
N ASP A 245 2.02 7.21 -27.78
CA ASP A 245 2.90 7.98 -26.89
C ASP A 245 3.85 7.11 -26.05
N ARG A 246 4.33 5.99 -26.60
CA ARG A 246 5.35 5.17 -25.96
C ARG A 246 6.75 5.82 -26.06
N PRO A 247 7.55 5.87 -24.97
CA PRO A 247 8.92 6.36 -25.02
C PRO A 247 9.81 5.67 -26.08
N LEU A 248 10.72 6.39 -26.73
CA LEU A 248 11.71 5.81 -27.64
C LEU A 248 12.80 5.01 -26.91
N HIS A 249 13.08 5.39 -25.67
CA HIS A 249 14.02 4.71 -24.78
C HIS A 249 13.27 4.23 -23.55
N GLU A 250 13.62 3.04 -23.07
CA GLU A 250 12.94 2.43 -21.93
C GLU A 250 13.10 3.25 -20.65
N ALA A 251 11.97 3.72 -20.11
CA ALA A 251 11.82 4.23 -18.75
C ALA A 251 11.21 3.12 -17.89
N THR A 252 12.00 2.53 -17.00
CA THR A 252 11.65 1.32 -16.24
C THR A 252 11.41 1.66 -14.78
N VAL A 253 10.37 1.08 -14.18
CA VAL A 253 10.24 0.90 -12.74
C VAL A 253 11.18 -0.23 -12.34
N VAL A 254 12.35 0.12 -11.82
CA VAL A 254 13.35 -0.86 -11.35
C VAL A 254 12.78 -1.61 -10.15
N ARG A 255 12.14 -0.89 -9.24
CA ARG A 255 11.48 -1.44 -8.06
C ARG A 255 10.39 -0.49 -7.59
N MET A 256 9.28 -1.05 -7.11
CA MET A 256 8.24 -0.31 -6.41
C MET A 256 8.02 -0.98 -5.05
N SER A 257 8.22 -0.26 -3.95
CA SER A 257 8.17 -0.85 -2.62
C SER A 257 7.67 0.13 -1.56
N LEU A 258 6.98 -0.39 -0.55
CA LEU A 258 6.56 0.36 0.61
C LEU A 258 7.75 0.56 1.54
N ILE A 259 8.02 1.81 1.90
CA ILE A 259 9.22 2.19 2.65
C ILE A 259 8.91 2.64 4.08
N GLY A 260 7.66 2.98 4.37
CA GLY A 260 7.28 3.47 5.68
C GLY A 260 5.87 4.02 5.74
N VAL A 261 5.61 4.77 6.78
CA VAL A 261 4.42 5.61 6.94
C VAL A 261 4.83 7.06 7.19
N VAL A 262 3.98 8.01 6.84
CA VAL A 262 4.20 9.44 7.11
C VAL A 262 4.38 9.63 8.63
N GLY A 263 5.56 10.11 9.01
CA GLY A 263 5.96 10.30 10.41
C GLY A 263 5.35 11.54 11.05
N ILE A 264 5.44 11.60 12.38
CA ILE A 264 5.09 12.78 13.16
C ILE A 264 6.35 13.63 13.31
N ASP A 265 6.26 14.91 13.00
CA ASP A 265 7.26 15.87 13.43
C ASP A 265 7.20 16.02 14.97
N VAL A 266 8.21 15.45 15.62
CA VAL A 266 8.32 15.45 17.09
C VAL A 266 8.72 16.83 17.61
N ASP A 267 9.35 17.69 16.80
CA ASP A 267 9.81 19.02 17.24
C ASP A 267 8.65 20.04 17.24
N SER A 268 7.77 20.06 16.22
CA SER A 268 6.58 20.94 16.23
C SER A 268 5.47 20.47 17.18
N SER A 269 5.38 19.17 17.46
CA SER A 269 4.42 18.64 18.45
C SER A 269 4.82 18.98 19.89
N LEU A 270 6.12 19.10 20.19
CA LEU A 270 6.59 19.60 21.48
C LEU A 270 6.41 21.11 21.63
N ASP A 271 6.58 21.89 20.56
CA ASP A 271 6.39 23.34 20.60
C ASP A 271 4.90 23.72 20.73
N SER A 272 4.00 22.96 20.08
CA SER A 272 2.55 23.13 20.26
C SER A 272 2.06 22.71 21.66
N LEU A 273 2.64 21.65 22.25
CA LEU A 273 2.38 21.28 23.65
C LEU A 273 2.96 22.31 24.64
N ALA A 274 4.12 22.90 24.36
CA ALA A 274 4.74 23.95 25.18
C ALA A 274 4.00 25.31 25.06
N VAL A 275 3.46 25.64 23.90
CA VAL A 275 2.63 26.83 23.66
C VAL A 275 1.23 26.67 24.29
N ALA A 276 0.68 25.45 24.31
CA ALA A 276 -0.57 25.14 25.03
C ALA A 276 -0.42 25.28 26.56
N ASP A 277 0.75 24.96 27.11
CA ASP A 277 1.03 25.09 28.56
C ASP A 277 1.30 26.55 28.99
N SER A 278 1.85 27.39 28.10
CA SER A 278 2.16 28.80 28.45
C SER A 278 0.98 29.78 28.32
N SER A 279 -0.10 29.41 27.62
CA SER A 279 -1.26 30.29 27.38
C SER A 279 -2.44 30.08 28.34
N THR A 280 -2.36 29.12 29.28
CA THR A 280 -3.47 28.80 30.20
C THR A 280 -3.16 29.05 31.68
N TRP A 281 -1.98 29.57 32.04
CA TRP A 281 -1.67 29.97 33.41
C TRP A 281 -2.06 31.42 33.73
N SER A 282 -3.33 31.75 33.50
CA SER A 282 -4.01 32.72 34.36
C SER A 282 -5.47 32.29 34.51
N SER A 283 -5.79 31.82 35.72
CA SER A 283 -7.12 31.45 36.21
C SER A 283 -7.73 30.12 35.74
N ALA A 284 -7.38 29.01 36.38
CA ALA A 284 -8.38 28.03 36.84
C ALA A 284 -7.74 26.97 37.72
N ARG A 285 -8.56 26.35 38.56
CA ARG A 285 -8.19 25.57 39.73
C ARG A 285 -7.68 24.17 39.36
N PHE A 286 -6.68 23.71 40.12
CA PHE A 286 -6.17 22.35 40.14
C PHE A 286 -7.29 21.29 40.15
N VAL A 287 -7.35 20.49 39.08
CA VAL A 287 -7.91 19.13 39.11
C VAL A 287 -6.78 18.19 38.75
N SER A 288 -6.06 17.74 39.77
CA SER A 288 -5.04 16.69 39.65
C SER A 288 -5.73 15.33 39.62
N LEU A 289 -5.81 14.71 38.44
CA LEU A 289 -6.18 13.32 38.26
C LEU A 289 -5.01 12.59 37.59
N GLY A 290 -4.47 11.57 38.24
CA GLY A 290 -3.71 10.52 37.55
C GLY A 290 -2.21 10.39 37.84
N LEU A 291 -1.78 10.35 39.11
CA LEU A 291 -0.56 9.60 39.47
C LEU A 291 -0.66 9.02 40.89
N ALA A 292 -1.44 7.94 41.05
CA ALA A 292 -1.47 7.15 42.28
C ALA A 292 -1.96 5.72 42.03
N ILE A 293 -1.19 4.93 41.28
CA ILE A 293 -1.28 3.47 41.36
C ILE A 293 0.13 2.98 41.72
N VAL A 294 0.38 2.80 43.02
CA VAL A 294 1.36 1.87 43.63
C VAL A 294 1.24 1.83 45.18
N ALA A 295 0.55 2.75 45.85
CA ALA A 295 0.55 2.77 47.33
C ALA A 295 -0.81 2.46 48.01
N MET A 296 -1.52 1.41 47.57
CA MET A 296 -2.73 0.91 48.27
C MET A 296 -2.69 -0.62 48.45
N ALA A 297 -1.65 -1.11 49.11
CA ALA A 297 -1.56 -2.50 49.60
C ALA A 297 -1.13 -2.61 51.08
N GLY A 298 -1.16 -1.50 51.84
CA GLY A 298 -0.52 -1.42 53.17
C GLY A 298 -1.42 -1.14 54.37
N ALA A 299 -2.75 -1.07 54.22
CA ALA A 299 -3.64 -0.64 55.32
C ALA A 299 -4.89 -1.53 55.50
N ALA A 300 -4.77 -2.83 55.29
CA ALA A 300 -5.85 -3.80 55.50
C ALA A 300 -5.49 -4.88 56.54
N LEU A 301 -4.85 -4.52 57.67
CA LEU A 301 -4.45 -5.54 58.66
C LEU A 301 -4.49 -5.16 60.16
N LEU A 302 -5.20 -4.10 60.59
CA LEU A 302 -5.24 -3.78 62.04
C LEU A 302 -6.58 -3.31 62.62
N ALA A 303 -7.73 -3.73 62.08
CA ALA A 303 -9.00 -3.43 62.71
C ALA A 303 -10.05 -4.55 62.59
N PHE A 304 -9.73 -5.74 63.11
CA PHE A 304 -10.76 -6.70 63.53
C PHE A 304 -10.39 -7.30 64.88
N ARG A 305 -11.03 -6.81 65.94
CA ARG A 305 -11.08 -7.46 67.26
C ARG A 305 -12.56 -7.71 67.56
N PRO A 306 -13.04 -8.97 67.60
CA PRO A 306 -14.44 -9.25 67.87
C PRO A 306 -14.72 -9.07 69.36
N LYS A 307 -15.89 -8.49 69.68
CA LYS A 307 -16.44 -8.45 71.03
C LYS A 307 -17.70 -9.32 71.03
N ASP A 308 -17.60 -10.49 71.64
CA ASP A 308 -18.71 -11.40 71.87
C ASP A 308 -19.73 -10.80 72.84
N SER A 309 -20.98 -11.22 72.67
CA SER A 309 -22.15 -10.76 73.40
C SER A 309 -22.72 -11.87 74.30
N ILE A 310 -23.30 -11.42 75.42
CA ILE A 310 -24.36 -12.05 76.24
C ILE A 310 -23.93 -13.11 77.27
N GLY A 311 -24.24 -12.82 78.54
CA GLY A 311 -24.18 -13.72 79.69
C GLY A 311 -23.90 -12.98 80.99
#